data_AF-A0A0H3GXF3-F1
#
_entry.id   AF-A0A0H3GXF3-F1
#
_cell.length_a   1.000
_cell.length_b   1.000
_cell.length_c   1.000
_cell.angle_alpha   90.00
_cell.angle_beta   90.00
_cell.angle_gamma   90.00
#
_symmetry.space_group_name_H-M   'P 1'
#
loop_
_entity.id
_entity.type
_entity.pdbx_description
1 polymer ?
#
loop_
_entity_poly.entity_id
_entity_poly.type
_entity_poly.pdbx_seq_one_letter_code
_entity_poly.pdbx_strand_id
1 'polypeptide(L)'
;MELDYDLFDAPGDDLLDALNKFEQKFNVDLSSVKWSCYFPWENTPMLTRWFKVKREDVEKTRKPLTIKMFAESAKAGKWLYD
;
A
#
# COMPACT_ATOMS: atom_id res chain seq x y z
N MET A 1 15.86 6.37 -7.82
CA MET A 1 14.62 6.50 -7.03
C MET A 1 15.02 6.61 -5.57
N GLU A 2 14.47 7.58 -4.85
CA GLU A 2 14.73 7.72 -3.41
C GLU A 2 13.99 6.62 -2.66
N LEU A 3 14.66 5.95 -1.70
CA LEU A 3 14.07 4.82 -0.98
C LEU A 3 12.81 5.23 -0.19
N ASP A 4 12.75 6.48 0.25
CA ASP A 4 11.62 7.01 1.01
C ASP A 4 10.51 7.57 0.11
N TYR A 5 10.60 7.41 -1.22
CA TYR A 5 9.54 7.81 -2.14
C TYR A 5 8.27 7.00 -1.86
N ASP A 6 7.16 7.71 -1.63
CA ASP A 6 5.85 7.16 -1.33
C ASP A 6 5.07 6.85 -2.59
N LEU A 7 4.60 5.62 -2.73
CA LEU A 7 3.94 5.09 -3.91
C LEU A 7 2.43 5.36 -3.97
N PHE A 8 1.89 6.13 -3.02
CA PHE A 8 0.45 6.39 -2.96
C PHE A 8 -0.13 7.06 -4.19
N ASP A 9 0.60 8.00 -4.79
CA ASP A 9 0.16 8.75 -5.97
C ASP A 9 0.50 8.04 -7.30
N ALA A 10 1.09 6.83 -7.22
CA ALA A 10 1.32 6.03 -8.43
C ALA A 10 -0.02 5.66 -9.08
N PRO A 11 -0.12 5.66 -10.42
CA PRO A 11 -1.30 5.16 -11.11
C PRO A 11 -1.67 3.75 -10.62
N GLY A 12 -2.96 3.51 -10.36
CA GLY A 12 -3.39 2.29 -9.67
C GLY A 12 -3.10 1.01 -10.46
N ASP A 13 -3.15 1.08 -11.79
CA ASP A 13 -2.75 0.00 -12.70
C ASP A 13 -1.25 -0.26 -12.68
N ASP A 14 -0.43 0.79 -12.72
CA ASP A 14 1.03 0.70 -12.60
C ASP A 14 1.45 0.11 -11.25
N LEU A 15 0.83 0.56 -10.15
CA LEU A 15 1.10 0.04 -8.81
C LEU A 15 0.72 -1.44 -8.72
N LEU A 16 -0.47 -1.81 -9.19
CA LEU A 16 -0.92 -3.20 -9.15
C LEU A 16 0.01 -4.13 -9.96
N ASP A 17 0.43 -3.70 -11.16
CA ASP A 17 1.41 -4.44 -11.96
C ASP A 17 2.76 -4.56 -11.24
N ALA A 18 3.24 -3.49 -10.60
CA ALA A 18 4.46 -3.51 -9.80
C ALA A 18 4.38 -4.47 -8.60
N LEU A 19 3.24 -4.50 -7.89
CA LEU A 19 3.01 -5.43 -6.77
C LEU A 19 3.03 -6.89 -7.24
N ASN A 20 2.35 -7.20 -8.35
CA ASN A 20 2.33 -8.54 -8.93
C ASN A 20 3.74 -8.99 -9.35
N LYS A 21 4.50 -8.11 -10.01
CA LYS A 21 5.89 -8.39 -10.38
C LYS A 21 6.78 -8.56 -9.15
N PHE A 22 6.58 -7.78 -8.10
CA PHE A 22 7.33 -7.89 -6.85
C PHE A 22 7.09 -9.23 -6.16
N GLU A 23 5.84 -9.63 -5.98
CA GLU A 23 5.47 -10.92 -5.36
C GLU A 23 6.10 -12.09 -6.14
N GLN A 24 5.96 -12.11 -7.47
CA GLN A 24 6.55 -13.14 -8.33
C GLN A 24 8.08 -13.16 -8.30
N LYS A 25 8.72 -11.98 -8.27
CA LYS A 25 10.18 -11.88 -8.37
C LYS A 25 10.90 -12.22 -7.07
N PHE A 26 10.32 -11.82 -5.94
CA PHE A 26 10.94 -11.95 -4.61
C PHE A 26 10.30 -13.03 -3.73
N ASN A 27 9.22 -13.67 -4.20
CA ASN A 27 8.46 -14.66 -3.46
C ASN A 27 8.01 -14.15 -2.07
N VAL A 28 7.54 -12.90 -2.05
CA VAL A 28 7.01 -12.24 -0.85
C VAL A 28 5.50 -12.20 -0.98
N ASP A 29 4.80 -12.96 -0.14
CA ASP A 29 3.34 -12.98 -0.07
C ASP A 29 2.81 -11.60 0.36
N LEU A 30 2.05 -10.96 -0.53
CA LEU A 30 1.40 -9.68 -0.25
C LEU A 30 -0.10 -9.84 0.05
N SER A 31 -0.65 -11.06 0.00
CA SER A 31 -2.07 -11.32 0.23
C SER A 31 -2.51 -11.06 1.69
N SER A 32 -1.57 -11.18 2.63
CA SER A 32 -1.79 -10.94 4.05
C SER A 32 -1.55 -9.48 4.48
N VAL A 33 -1.12 -8.60 3.56
CA VAL A 33 -0.83 -7.20 3.85
C VAL A 33 -2.12 -6.47 4.21
N LYS A 34 -2.08 -5.71 5.31
CA LYS A 34 -3.19 -4.85 5.72
C LYS A 34 -3.24 -3.57 4.87
N TRP A 35 -3.70 -3.71 3.62
CA TRP A 35 -3.78 -2.62 2.65
C TRP A 35 -4.59 -1.41 3.13
N SER A 36 -5.52 -1.59 4.07
CA SER A 36 -6.25 -0.50 4.72
C SER A 36 -5.37 0.49 5.50
N CYS A 37 -4.14 0.12 5.87
CA CYS A 37 -3.17 1.03 6.44
C CYS A 37 -2.57 1.99 5.40
N TYR A 38 -2.45 1.57 4.14
CA TYR A 38 -1.84 2.34 3.05
C TYR A 38 -2.89 3.00 2.14
N PHE A 39 -4.07 2.42 2.01
CA PHE A 39 -5.15 2.92 1.17
C PHE A 39 -6.46 2.95 1.98
N PRO A 40 -6.51 3.75 3.06
CA PRO A 40 -7.62 3.69 4.01
C PRO A 40 -8.94 4.13 3.35
N TRP A 41 -8.90 5.09 2.42
CA TRP A 41 -10.09 5.53 1.71
C TRP A 41 -10.64 4.40 0.84
N GLU A 42 -9.79 3.79 0.01
CA GLU A 42 -10.11 2.67 -0.88
C GLU A 42 -10.62 1.44 -0.12
N ASN A 43 -10.24 1.30 1.15
CA ASN A 43 -10.69 0.23 2.05
C ASN A 43 -11.84 0.65 2.99
N THR A 44 -12.33 1.89 2.93
CA THR A 44 -13.48 2.35 3.72
C THR A 44 -14.78 1.84 3.07
N PRO A 45 -15.74 1.25 3.80
CA PRO A 45 -17.02 0.82 3.23
C PRO A 45 -17.81 1.97 2.57
N MET A 46 -18.49 1.71 1.44
CA MET A 46 -19.19 2.74 0.66
C MET A 46 -20.19 3.57 1.48
N LEU A 47 -20.99 2.92 2.33
CA LEU A 47 -21.95 3.61 3.20
C LEU A 47 -21.26 4.55 4.20
N THR A 48 -20.09 4.17 4.70
CA THR A 48 -19.30 5.04 5.59
C THR A 48 -18.76 6.24 4.80
N ARG A 49 -18.24 6.03 3.58
CA ARG A 49 -17.75 7.12 2.71
C ARG A 49 -18.81 8.15 2.37
N TRP A 50 -20.06 7.73 2.13
CA TRP A 50 -21.13 8.65 1.72
C TRP A 50 -21.76 9.44 2.86
N PHE A 51 -21.76 8.90 4.08
CA PHE A 51 -22.58 9.48 5.16
C PHE A 51 -21.81 9.87 6.42
N LYS A 52 -20.57 9.41 6.62
CA LYS A 52 -19.90 9.52 7.93
C LYS A 52 -18.55 10.22 7.93
N VAL A 53 -17.81 10.18 6.83
CA VAL A 53 -16.40 10.63 6.79
C VAL A 53 -16.09 11.41 5.52
N LYS A 54 -15.09 12.28 5.59
CA LYS A 54 -14.50 12.95 4.44
C LYS A 54 -13.25 12.22 3.99
N ARG A 55 -12.99 12.20 2.69
CA ARG A 55 -11.83 11.52 2.09
C ARG A 55 -10.52 12.02 2.70
N GLU A 56 -10.38 13.33 2.79
CA GLU A 56 -9.17 14.00 3.25
C GLU A 56 -8.85 13.64 4.72
N ASP A 57 -9.88 13.45 5.54
CA ASP A 57 -9.70 13.07 6.95
C ASP A 57 -9.33 11.60 7.12
N VAL A 58 -9.86 10.73 6.24
CA VAL A 58 -9.49 9.31 6.20
C VAL A 58 -8.06 9.13 5.70
N GLU A 59 -7.68 9.81 4.61
CA GLU A 59 -6.34 9.67 4.01
C GLU A 59 -5.23 10.24 4.90
N LYS A 60 -5.51 11.21 5.79
CA LYS A 60 -4.54 11.66 6.81
C LYS A 60 -4.08 10.54 7.76
N THR A 61 -4.85 9.46 7.88
CA THR A 61 -4.51 8.30 8.74
C THR A 61 -3.62 7.27 8.05
N ARG A 62 -3.36 7.45 6.75
CA ARG A 62 -2.56 6.58 5.92
C ARG A 62 -1.11 6.50 6.42
N LYS A 63 -0.53 5.29 6.35
CA LYS A 63 0.92 5.08 6.42
C LYS A 63 1.55 5.22 5.03
N PRO A 64 2.77 5.79 4.92
CA PRO A 64 3.50 5.83 3.67
C PRO A 64 3.76 4.40 3.15
N LEU A 65 3.69 4.19 1.83
CA LEU A 65 4.05 2.93 1.19
C LEU A 65 5.31 3.18 0.36
N THR A 66 6.48 2.92 0.92
CA THR A 66 7.75 3.37 0.33
C THR A 66 8.55 2.27 -0.34
N ILE A 67 9.42 2.64 -1.28
CA ILE A 67 10.34 1.72 -1.96
C ILE A 67 11.25 0.99 -0.96
N LYS A 68 11.65 1.66 0.12
CA LYS A 68 12.43 1.08 1.23
C LYS A 68 11.74 -0.13 1.81
N MET A 69 10.42 -0.06 2.01
CA MET A 69 9.64 -1.16 2.57
C MET A 69 9.69 -2.40 1.69
N PHE A 70 9.59 -2.20 0.37
CA PHE A 70 9.75 -3.28 -0.61
C PHE A 70 11.17 -3.85 -0.61
N ALA A 71 12.20 -3.00 -0.60
CA ALA A 71 13.60 -3.45 -0.59
C ALA A 71 13.93 -4.29 0.67
N GLU A 72 13.50 -3.83 1.85
CA GLU A 72 13.70 -4.56 3.10
C GLU A 72 12.90 -5.87 3.14
N SER A 73 11.65 -5.86 2.68
CA SER A 73 10.80 -7.06 2.61
C SER A 73 11.33 -8.10 1.62
N ALA A 74 11.81 -7.66 0.46
CA ALA A 74 12.47 -8.53 -0.52
C ALA A 74 13.73 -9.18 0.07
N LYS A 75 14.55 -8.42 0.80
CA LYS A 75 15.75 -8.96 1.47
C LYS A 75 15.39 -9.98 2.56
N ALA A 76 14.27 -9.80 3.25
CA ALA A 76 13.81 -10.72 4.29
C ALA A 76 13.02 -11.92 3.78
N GLY A 77 12.56 -11.90 2.52
CA GLY A 77 11.70 -12.94 1.94
C GLY A 77 10.27 -12.96 2.51
N LYS A 78 9.83 -11.86 3.13
CA LYS A 78 8.47 -11.66 3.64
C LYS A 78 8.18 -10.18 3.82
N TRP A 79 6.90 -9.80 3.82
CA TRP A 79 6.51 -8.44 4.14
C TRP A 79 6.80 -8.13 5.62
N LEU A 80 7.42 -6.98 5.90
CA LEU A 80 7.90 -6.63 7.24
C LEU A 80 7.05 -5.58 7.99
N TYR A 81 5.96 -5.10 7.40
CA TYR A 81 5.27 -3.90 7.86
C TYR A 81 3.76 -4.09 8.03
N ASP A 82 3.18 -3.47 9.05
CA ASP A 82 1.74 -3.34 9.29
C ASP A 82 1.39 -1.90 9.62
#